data_AF-A0A7Y0AD83-F1
#
_entry.id   AF-A0A7Y0AD83-F1
#
_cell.length_a   1.000
_cell.length_b   1.000
_cell.length_c   1.000
_cell.angle_alpha   90.00
_cell.angle_beta   90.00
_cell.angle_gamma   90.00
#
_symmetry.space_group_name_H-M   'P 1'
#
loop_
_entity.id
_entity.type
_entity.pdbx_description
1 polymer ?
#
loop_
_entity_poly.entity_id
_entity_poly.type
_entity_poly.pdbx_seq_one_letter_code
_entity_poly.pdbx_strand_id
1 'polypeptide(L)' 'MSSPKSWFVTGASQGLGLALVQRLPREGHRVAATSRRLSSLTEAVGTASCR' A
#
# COMPACT_ATOMS: atom_id res chain seq x y z
N MET A 1 -5.21 3.14 23.81
CA MET A 1 -3.95 3.22 23.04
C MET A 1 -4.12 2.41 21.76
N SER A 2 -4.23 3.05 20.60
CA SER A 2 -4.38 2.35 19.31
C SER A 2 -3.00 2.11 18.72
N SER A 3 -2.48 0.90 18.88
CA SER A 3 -1.19 0.52 18.31
C SER A 3 -1.26 0.58 16.77
N PRO A 4 -0.25 1.16 16.09
CA PRO A 4 -0.22 1.18 14.63
C PRO A 4 -0.17 -0.25 14.10
N LYS A 5 -1.24 -0.68 13.43
CA LYS A 5 -1.28 -2.00 12.80
C LYS A 5 -0.49 -1.99 11.49
N SER A 6 0.21 -3.09 11.23
CA SER A 6 0.91 -3.31 9.97
C SER A 6 0.03 -4.18 9.06
N TRP A 7 -0.14 -3.75 7.81
CA TRP A 7 -1.02 -4.38 6.83
C TRP A 7 -0.20 -4.91 5.67
N PHE A 8 -0.42 -6.17 5.31
CA PHE A 8 0.17 -6.77 4.11
C PHE A 8 -0.90 -6.87 3.03
N VAL A 9 -0.73 -6.13 1.94
CA VAL A 9 -1.69 -6.05 0.83
C VAL A 9 -1.09 -6.70 -0.40
N THR A 10 -1.77 -7.72 -0.92
CA THR A 10 -1.44 -8.36 -2.20
C THR A 10 -2.31 -7.79 -3.31
N GLY A 11 -1.80 -7.74 -4.55
CA GLY A 11 -2.55 -7.19 -5.67
C GLY A 11 -2.81 -5.68 -5.57
N ALA A 12 -1.87 -4.92 -4.99
CA ALA A 12 -2.03 -3.50 -4.72
C ALA A 12 -2.01 -2.57 -5.96
N SER A 13 -1.85 -3.12 -7.17
CA SER A 13 -1.76 -2.32 -8.39
C SER A 13 -3.11 -1.90 -8.99
N GLN A 14 -4.23 -2.46 -8.50
CA GLN A 14 -5.56 -2.16 -9.06
C GLN A 14 -6.70 -2.62 -8.12
N GLY A 15 -7.89 -2.07 -8.33
CA GLY A 15 -9.10 -2.44 -7.59
C GLY A 15 -9.01 -2.14 -6.10
N LEU A 16 -9.51 -3.08 -5.28
CA LEU A 16 -9.60 -2.93 -3.84
C LEU A 16 -8.23 -2.79 -3.17
N GLY A 17 -7.22 -3.54 -3.63
CA GLY A 17 -5.87 -3.49 -3.07
C GLY A 17 -5.25 -2.10 -3.20
N LEU A 18 -5.49 -1.42 -4.32
CA LEU A 18 -5.03 -0.05 -4.53
C LEU A 18 -5.72 0.93 -3.57
N ALA A 19 -7.05 0.83 -3.44
CA ALA A 19 -7.83 1.70 -2.55
C ALA A 19 -7.37 1.59 -1.09
N LEU A 20 -7.03 0.37 -0.64
CA LEU A 20 -6.49 0.13 0.70
C LEU A 20 -5.11 0.77 0.89
N VAL A 21 -4.20 0.60 -0.08
CA VAL A 21 -2.84 1.16 0.00
C VAL A 21 -2.84 2.68 -0.06
N GLN A 22 -3.83 3.31 -0.69
CA GLN A 22 -3.98 4.77 -0.67
C GLN A 22 -4.57 5.29 0.64
N ARG A 23 -5.41 4.50 1.33
CA ARG A 23 -6.16 4.93 2.51
C ARG A 23 -5.44 4.63 3.82
N LEU A 24 -4.92 3.41 3.97
CA LEU A 24 -4.28 2.94 5.20
C LEU A 24 -3.09 3.82 5.66
N PRO A 25 -2.20 4.31 4.78
CA PRO A 25 -1.11 5.21 5.20
C PRO A 25 -1.62 6.56 5.71
N ARG A 26 -2.72 7.08 5.15
CA ARG A 26 -3.38 8.32 5.62
C ARG A 26 -3.99 8.15 7.01
N GLU A 27 -4.41 6.94 7.34
CA GLU A 27 -4.93 6.58 8.66
C GLU A 27 -3.80 6.30 9.69
N GLY A 28 -2.53 6.48 9.32
CA GLY A 28 -1.38 6.27 10.21
C GLY A 28 -0.96 4.81 10.36
N HIS A 29 -1.44 3.92 9.49
CA HIS A 29 -1.06 2.51 9.47
C HIS A 29 0.15 2.26 8.58
N ARG A 30 0.94 1.23 8.93
CA ARG A 30 2.05 0.77 8.08
C ARG A 30 1.51 -0.22 7.06
N VAL A 31 1.88 -0.06 5.79
CA VAL A 31 1.37 -0.89 4.71
C VAL A 31 2.50 -1.43 3.86
N ALA A 32 2.59 -2.75 3.75
CA ALA A 32 3.45 -3.45 2.82
C ALA A 32 2.60 -3.90 1.63
N ALA A 33 2.77 -3.22 0.50
CA ALA A 33 2.02 -3.48 -0.72
C ALA A 33 2.86 -4.31 -1.70
N THR A 34 2.28 -5.38 -2.24
CA THR A 34 2.91 -6.21 -3.27
C THR A 34 2.05 -6.24 -4.53
N SER A 35 2.70 -6.21 -5.69
CA SER A 35 2.06 -6.41 -6.98
C SER A 35 2.99 -7.15 -7.93
N ARG A 36 2.39 -7.82 -8.92
CA ARG A 36 3.10 -8.41 -10.05
C ARG A 36 3.83 -7.38 -10.90
N ARG A 37 3.42 -6.10 -10.85
CA ARG A 37 4.05 -5.00 -11.59
C ARG A 37 4.35 -3.83 -10.65
N LEU A 38 5.63 -3.65 -10.34
CA LEU A 38 6.11 -2.53 -9.52
C LEU A 38 5.82 -1.18 -10.17
N SER A 39 5.90 -1.09 -11.50
CA SER A 39 5.56 0.14 -12.24
C SER A 39 4.11 0.55 -12.00
N SER A 40 3.15 -0.36 -12.17
CA SER A 40 1.73 -0.09 -11.90
C SER A 40 1.45 0.27 -10.43
N LEU A 41 2.21 -0.29 -9.49
CA LEU A 41 2.10 0.07 -8.08
C LEU A 41 2.65 1.47 -7.80
N THR A 42 3.81 1.79 -8.38
CA THR A 42 4.50 3.08 -8.19
C THR A 42 3.71 4.22 -8.83
N GLU A 43 3.14 4.01 -10.02
CA GLU A 43 2.23 4.96 -10.65
C GLU A 43 0.99 5.23 -9.78
N ALA A 44 0.43 4.19 -9.18
CA ALA A 44 -0.84 4.29 -8.46
C ALA A 44 -0.71 4.82 -7.01
N VAL A 45 0.49 4.75 -6.43
CA VAL A 45 0.79 5.16 -5.04
C VAL A 45 1.82 6.31 -4.98
N GLY A 46 2.49 6.62 -6.08
CA GLY A 46 3.45 7.72 -6.24
C GLY A 46 4.82 7.50 -5.61
N THR A 47 4.93 6.63 -4.59
CA THR A 47 6.19 6.46 -3.83
C THR A 47 6.40 5.00 -3.45
N ALA A 48 7.43 4.37 -4.02
CA ALA A 48 7.92 3.07 -3.59
C ALA A 48 9.21 3.27 -2.77
N SER A 49 9.16 2.98 -1.46
CA SER A 49 10.36 2.98 -0.63
C SER A 49 11.05 1.62 -0.75
N CYS A 50 12.04 1.52 -1.64
CA CYS A 50 13.05 0.46 -1.56
C CYS A 50 14.04 0.87 -0.47
N ARG A 51 13.88 0.34 0.74
CA ARG A 51 14.86 0.45 1.82
C ARG A 51 15.41 -0.93 2.12
#